data_AF-A0A240E7L2-F1
#
_entry.id   AF-A0A240E7L2-F1
#
_cell.length_a   1.000
_cell.length_b   1.000
_cell.length_c   1.000
_cell.angle_alpha   90.00
_cell.angle_beta   90.00
_cell.angle_gamma   90.00
#
_symmetry.space_group_name_H-M   'P 1'
#
loop_
_entity.id
_entity.type
_entity.pdbx_description
1 polymer ?
#
loop_
_entity_poly.entity_id
_entity_poly.type
_entity_poly.pdbx_seq_one_letter_code
_entity_poly.pdbx_strand_id
1 'polypeptide(L)'
;MNSLEACLSEIEKIDTQNNLSIKMNSLCQEAFERYEAKKCNVPYEELKQKLDEAENFFGYRYIPSSPHNNDWLIWLASWQTRQKLFEKAYEEIDCKISTDSQLVTNSCADEFLGVDANETAEFIKKIMLSEEE
;
A
#
# COMPACT_ATOMS: atom_id res chain seq x y z
N MET A 1 -14.17 -28.29 20.43
CA MET A 1 -13.84 -27.72 19.10
C MET A 1 -12.38 -27.98 18.85
N ASN A 2 -12.10 -28.57 17.70
CA ASN A 2 -11.03 -29.54 17.56
C ASN A 2 -9.69 -28.84 17.28
N SER A 3 -8.62 -29.28 17.95
CA SER A 3 -7.24 -28.87 17.70
C SER A 3 -6.85 -28.87 16.21
N LEU A 4 -7.54 -29.69 15.41
CA LEU A 4 -7.36 -29.79 13.96
C LEU A 4 -7.92 -28.56 13.19
N GLU A 5 -9.06 -28.00 13.60
CA GLU A 5 -9.65 -26.80 12.96
C GLU A 5 -8.80 -25.56 13.24
N ALA A 6 -8.22 -25.46 14.44
CA ALA A 6 -7.27 -24.40 14.77
C ALA A 6 -5.99 -24.50 13.93
N CYS A 7 -5.45 -25.71 13.75
CA CYS A 7 -4.28 -25.91 12.88
C CYS A 7 -4.57 -25.59 11.41
N LEU A 8 -5.74 -25.97 10.88
CA LEU A 8 -6.13 -25.65 9.50
C LEU A 8 -6.30 -24.15 9.28
N SER A 9 -6.92 -23.43 10.24
CA SER A 9 -7.03 -21.97 10.17
C SER A 9 -5.65 -21.29 10.22
N GLU A 10 -4.72 -21.81 11.00
CA GLU A 10 -3.36 -21.24 11.10
C GLU A 10 -2.56 -21.47 9.80
N ILE A 11 -2.69 -22.65 9.18
CA ILE A 11 -2.08 -22.96 7.88
C ILE A 11 -2.63 -22.01 6.80
N GLU A 12 -3.95 -21.81 6.76
CA GLU A 12 -4.60 -20.95 5.77
C GLU A 12 -4.16 -19.47 5.91
N LYS A 13 -3.97 -18.99 7.14
CA LYS A 13 -3.39 -17.66 7.40
C LYS A 13 -1.95 -17.58 6.89
N ILE A 14 -1.12 -18.58 7.16
CA ILE A 14 0.29 -18.62 6.72
C ILE A 14 0.37 -18.61 5.20
N ASP A 15 -0.44 -19.41 4.51
CA ASP A 15 -0.49 -19.45 3.05
C ASP A 15 -0.96 -18.11 2.47
N THR A 16 -1.94 -17.46 3.09
CA THR A 16 -2.41 -16.14 2.68
C THR A 16 -1.31 -15.09 2.84
N GLN A 17 -0.60 -15.09 3.98
CA GLN A 17 0.50 -14.18 4.26
C GLN A 17 1.67 -14.39 3.27
N ASN A 18 2.01 -15.65 2.98
CA ASN A 18 3.07 -16.02 2.05
C ASN A 18 2.73 -15.58 0.61
N ASN A 19 1.50 -15.80 0.16
CA ASN A 19 1.05 -15.38 -1.17
C ASN A 19 1.05 -13.85 -1.33
N LEU A 20 0.65 -13.12 -0.29
CA LEU A 20 0.74 -11.66 -0.27
C LEU A 20 2.20 -11.17 -0.35
N SER A 21 3.11 -11.81 0.39
CA SER A 21 4.54 -11.49 0.35
C SER A 21 5.16 -11.73 -1.02
N ILE A 22 4.84 -12.87 -1.67
CA ILE A 22 5.30 -13.21 -3.02
C ILE A 22 4.80 -12.16 -4.03
N LYS A 23 3.51 -11.85 -4.00
CA LYS A 23 2.91 -10.86 -4.89
C LYS A 23 3.47 -9.45 -4.67
N MET A 24 3.77 -9.10 -3.43
CA MET A 24 4.35 -7.81 -3.09
C MET A 24 5.78 -7.66 -3.60
N ASN A 25 6.58 -8.74 -3.54
CA ASN A 25 7.92 -8.76 -4.11
C ASN A 25 7.88 -8.60 -5.63
N SER A 26 6.92 -9.23 -6.33
CA SER A 26 6.81 -9.07 -7.78
C SER A 26 6.46 -7.64 -8.19
N LEU A 27 5.57 -6.97 -7.45
CA LEU A 27 5.21 -5.57 -7.70
C LEU A 27 6.37 -4.60 -7.43
N CYS A 28 7.11 -4.82 -6.35
CA CYS A 28 8.30 -4.04 -6.01
C CYS A 28 9.35 -4.15 -7.13
N GLN A 29 9.55 -5.37 -7.63
CA GLN A 29 10.49 -5.69 -8.70
C GLN A 29 10.10 -5.05 -10.03
N GLU A 30 8.85 -5.21 -10.47
CA GLU A 30 8.35 -4.58 -11.70
C GLU A 30 8.47 -3.06 -11.64
N ALA A 31 8.15 -2.43 -10.50
CA ALA A 31 8.28 -0.99 -10.35
C ALA A 31 9.74 -0.51 -10.48
N PHE A 32 10.69 -1.27 -9.93
CA PHE A 32 12.12 -0.99 -10.08
C PHE A 32 12.57 -1.12 -11.54
N GLU A 33 12.22 -2.22 -12.20
CA GLU A 33 12.60 -2.46 -13.59
C GLU A 33 12.01 -1.40 -14.54
N ARG A 34 10.77 -0.97 -14.31
CA ARG A 34 10.17 0.15 -15.07
C ARG A 34 10.90 1.47 -14.82
N TYR A 35 11.38 1.71 -13.61
CA TYR A 35 12.19 2.88 -13.28
C TYR A 35 13.54 2.84 -14.01
N GLU A 36 14.25 1.70 -13.96
CA GLU A 36 15.53 1.55 -14.67
C GLU A 36 15.35 1.62 -16.20
N ALA A 37 14.28 1.04 -16.75
CA ALA A 37 13.96 1.16 -18.17
C ALA A 37 13.80 2.63 -18.59
N LYS A 38 13.10 3.43 -17.79
CA LYS A 38 12.94 4.87 -18.02
C LYS A 38 14.27 5.62 -17.91
N LYS A 39 15.09 5.31 -16.90
CA LYS A 39 16.42 5.90 -16.68
C LYS A 39 17.38 5.60 -17.84
N CYS A 40 17.33 4.39 -18.38
CA CYS A 40 18.13 3.96 -19.54
C CYS A 40 17.51 4.33 -20.89
N ASN A 41 16.31 4.94 -20.91
CA ASN A 41 15.55 5.26 -22.11
C ASN A 41 15.34 4.05 -23.04
N VAL A 42 15.01 2.90 -22.45
CA VAL A 42 14.69 1.66 -23.16
C VAL A 42 13.25 1.24 -22.87
N PRO A 43 12.58 0.53 -23.79
CA PRO A 43 11.29 -0.08 -23.51
C PRO A 43 11.41 -1.07 -22.34
N TYR A 44 10.42 -1.06 -21.43
CA TYR A 44 10.39 -1.99 -20.30
C TYR A 44 10.46 -3.46 -20.75
N GLU A 45 9.74 -3.83 -21.80
CA GLU A 45 9.74 -5.21 -22.31
C GLU A 45 11.11 -5.66 -22.81
N GLU A 46 11.89 -4.75 -23.40
CA GLU A 46 13.25 -5.06 -23.87
C GLU A 46 14.21 -5.27 -22.68
N LEU A 47 14.11 -4.43 -21.65
CA LEU A 47 14.89 -4.59 -20.42
C LEU A 47 14.51 -5.89 -19.70
N LYS A 48 13.21 -6.13 -19.55
CA LYS A 48 12.67 -7.33 -18.91
C LYS A 48 13.16 -8.59 -19.60
N GLN A 49 13.12 -8.63 -20.94
CA GLN A 49 13.63 -9.78 -21.69
C GLN A 49 15.12 -10.04 -21.40
N LYS A 50 15.96 -9.00 -21.38
CA LYS A 50 17.39 -9.14 -21.07
C LYS A 50 17.62 -9.63 -19.64
N LEU A 51 16.82 -9.17 -18.68
CA LEU A 51 16.87 -9.63 -17.30
C LEU A 51 16.40 -11.09 -17.17
N ASP A 52 15.33 -11.47 -17.86
CA ASP A 52 14.83 -12.84 -17.91
C ASP A 52 15.89 -13.79 -18.52
N GLU A 53 16.56 -13.37 -19.59
CA GLU A 53 17.66 -14.11 -20.22
C GLU A 53 18.88 -14.24 -19.28
N ALA A 54 19.28 -13.16 -18.62
CA ALA A 54 20.38 -13.16 -17.66
C ALA A 54 20.07 -14.05 -16.44
N GLU A 55 18.84 -14.00 -15.93
CA GLU A 55 18.40 -14.85 -14.82
C GLU A 55 18.43 -16.32 -15.21
N ASN A 56 17.98 -16.66 -16.42
CA ASN A 56 18.04 -18.03 -16.92
C ASN A 56 19.47 -18.55 -17.13
N PHE A 57 20.39 -17.67 -17.56
CA PHE A 57 21.80 -18.06 -17.79
C PHE A 57 22.63 -18.13 -16.51
N PHE A 58 22.48 -17.15 -15.61
CA PHE A 58 23.35 -16.99 -14.45
C PHE A 58 22.69 -17.41 -13.13
N GLY A 59 21.38 -17.63 -13.11
CA GLY A 59 20.60 -17.91 -11.90
C GLY A 59 20.34 -16.68 -11.03
N TYR A 60 20.71 -15.49 -11.49
CA TYR A 60 20.52 -14.23 -10.78
C TYR A 60 19.93 -13.18 -11.71
N ARG A 61 18.80 -12.57 -11.30
CA ARG A 61 18.18 -11.48 -12.05
C ARG A 61 19.00 -10.19 -12.01
N TYR A 62 19.50 -9.85 -10.82
CA TYR A 62 20.45 -8.75 -10.63
C TYR A 62 21.78 -9.33 -10.18
N ILE A 63 22.78 -9.27 -11.06
CA ILE A 63 24.09 -9.87 -10.80
C ILE A 63 24.72 -9.18 -9.58
N PRO A 64 25.15 -9.93 -8.54
CA PRO A 64 25.61 -9.33 -7.28
C PRO A 64 26.75 -8.32 -7.40
N SER A 65 27.64 -8.51 -8.39
CA SER A 65 28.76 -7.62 -8.69
C SER A 65 28.40 -6.42 -9.57
N SER A 66 27.15 -6.34 -10.04
CA SER A 66 26.70 -5.25 -10.90
C SER A 66 26.17 -4.06 -10.08
N PRO A 67 26.32 -2.82 -10.59
CA PRO A 67 25.69 -1.65 -9.98
C PRO A 67 24.16 -1.80 -9.83
N HIS A 68 23.52 -2.52 -10.76
CA HIS A 68 22.08 -2.78 -10.70
C HIS A 68 21.65 -3.55 -9.45
N ASN A 69 22.48 -4.45 -8.94
CA ASN A 69 22.16 -5.16 -7.70
C ASN A 69 22.17 -4.22 -6.48
N ASN A 70 23.12 -3.28 -6.42
CA ASN A 70 23.14 -2.29 -5.34
C ASN A 70 21.92 -1.37 -5.40
N ASP A 71 21.57 -0.89 -6.60
CA ASP A 71 20.39 -0.04 -6.81
C ASP A 71 19.10 -0.81 -6.43
N TRP A 72 19.00 -2.09 -6.80
CA TRP A 72 17.90 -2.97 -6.40
C TRP A 72 17.79 -3.13 -4.88
N LEU A 73 18.89 -3.38 -4.18
CA LEU A 73 18.88 -3.55 -2.72
C LEU A 73 18.40 -2.27 -2.00
N ILE A 74 18.84 -1.10 -2.48
CA ILE A 74 18.40 0.20 -1.94
C ILE A 74 16.91 0.40 -2.22
N TRP A 75 16.45 0.09 -3.44
CA TRP A 75 15.04 0.18 -3.82
C TRP A 75 14.17 -0.71 -2.93
N LEU A 76 14.54 -1.98 -2.78
CA LEU A 76 13.81 -2.95 -1.97
C LEU A 76 13.72 -2.51 -0.51
N ALA A 77 14.83 -2.07 0.09
CA ALA A 77 14.85 -1.56 1.46
C ALA A 77 13.94 -0.33 1.63
N SER A 78 13.96 0.59 0.67
CA SER A 78 13.12 1.79 0.67
C SER A 78 11.64 1.45 0.54
N TRP A 79 11.31 0.51 -0.34
CA TRP A 79 9.95 0.04 -0.57
C TRP A 79 9.36 -0.64 0.68
N GLN A 80 10.13 -1.52 1.31
CA GLN A 80 9.76 -2.18 2.57
C GLN A 80 9.58 -1.18 3.71
N THR A 81 10.47 -0.20 3.83
CA THR A 81 10.35 0.86 4.85
C THR A 81 9.07 1.66 4.65
N ARG A 82 8.77 2.02 3.39
CA ARG A 82 7.55 2.76 3.06
C ARG A 82 6.29 1.96 3.38
N GLN A 83 6.28 0.65 3.12
CA GLN A 83 5.16 -0.21 3.49
C GLN A 83 4.91 -0.25 4.99
N LYS A 84 5.97 -0.43 5.79
CA LYS A 84 5.84 -0.42 7.26
C LYS A 84 5.27 0.89 7.77
N LEU A 85 5.65 2.02 7.16
CA LEU A 85 5.08 3.32 7.50
C LEU A 85 3.59 3.42 7.13
N PHE A 86 3.20 2.90 5.96
CA PHE A 86 1.79 2.85 5.57
C PHE A 86 0.98 1.94 6.49
N GLU A 87 1.47 0.75 6.81
CA GLU A 87 0.82 -0.20 7.72
C GLU A 87 0.58 0.44 9.10
N LYS A 88 1.61 1.07 9.67
CA LYS A 88 1.48 1.82 10.93
C LYS A 88 0.46 2.96 10.83
N ALA A 89 0.46 3.71 9.73
CA ALA A 89 -0.51 4.79 9.54
C ALA A 89 -1.95 4.26 9.40
N TYR A 90 -2.14 3.13 8.74
CA TYR A 90 -3.44 2.44 8.66
C TYR A 90 -3.91 1.97 10.03
N GLU A 91 -3.04 1.33 10.82
CA GLU A 91 -3.36 0.93 12.20
C GLU A 91 -3.77 2.13 13.07
N GLU A 92 -3.06 3.26 12.94
CA GLU A 92 -3.40 4.50 13.67
C GLU A 92 -4.76 5.07 13.24
N ILE A 93 -5.14 4.97 11.97
CA ILE A 93 -6.44 5.40 11.46
C ILE A 93 -7.55 4.46 11.93
N ASP A 94 -7.35 3.14 11.84
CA ASP A 94 -8.32 2.14 12.29
C ASP A 94 -8.56 2.24 13.80
N CYS A 95 -7.51 2.47 14.59
CA CYS A 95 -7.64 2.73 16.02
C CYS A 95 -8.48 3.99 16.31
N LYS A 96 -8.29 5.06 15.53
CA LYS A 96 -9.07 6.30 15.69
C LYS A 96 -10.54 6.11 15.31
N ILE A 97 -10.83 5.43 14.20
CA ILE A 97 -12.20 5.09 13.78
C ILE A 97 -12.89 4.23 14.84
N SER A 98 -12.18 3.26 15.43
CA SER A 98 -12.70 2.42 16.50
C SER A 98 -12.97 3.21 17.79
N THR A 99 -12.12 4.18 18.13
CA THR A 99 -12.27 5.03 19.32
C THR A 99 -13.39 6.04 19.16
N ASP A 100 -13.54 6.65 17.97
CA ASP A 100 -14.62 7.59 17.66
C ASP A 100 -15.98 6.87 17.63
N SER A 101 -16.04 5.61 17.19
CA SER A 101 -17.26 4.80 17.26
C SER A 101 -17.73 4.54 18.70
N GLN A 102 -16.81 4.49 19.68
CA GLN A 102 -17.15 4.37 21.11
C GLN A 102 -17.53 5.71 21.76
N LEU A 103 -17.15 6.85 21.18
CA LEU A 103 -17.58 8.17 21.63
C LEU A 103 -18.99 8.55 21.12
N VAL A 104 -19.46 7.95 20.02
CA VAL A 104 -20.82 8.17 19.50
C VAL A 104 -21.91 7.46 20.31
N THR A 105 -21.58 6.46 21.15
CA THR A 105 -22.60 5.77 21.97
C THR A 105 -22.85 6.39 23.34
N ASN A 106 -22.13 7.44 23.74
CA ASN A 106 -22.24 8.00 25.10
C ASN A 106 -22.58 9.49 25.18
N SER A 107 -23.04 10.13 24.10
CA SER A 107 -23.60 11.47 24.21
C SER A 107 -24.63 11.75 23.13
N CYS A 108 -25.82 12.13 23.58
CA CYS A 108 -26.92 12.72 22.81
C CYS A 108 -27.82 11.74 22.04
N ALA A 109 -28.61 11.00 22.81
CA ALA A 109 -30.05 11.01 22.53
C ALA A 109 -30.54 12.46 22.71
N ASP A 110 -30.70 13.19 21.60
CA ASP A 110 -31.80 14.15 21.36
C ASP A 110 -31.47 15.06 20.16
N GLU A 111 -32.48 15.19 19.29
CA GLU A 111 -32.71 16.22 18.26
C GLU A 111 -31.55 16.64 17.34
N PHE A 112 -31.50 16.03 16.15
CA PHE A 112 -31.10 16.79 14.95
C PHE A 112 -32.02 16.43 13.78
N LEU A 113 -33.14 17.14 13.71
CA LEU A 113 -34.03 17.14 12.55
C LEU A 113 -33.34 17.85 11.38
N GLY A 114 -33.33 17.15 10.24
CA GLY A 114 -32.99 17.58 8.88
C GLY A 114 -32.54 19.03 8.69
N VAL A 115 -31.23 19.21 8.52
CA VAL A 115 -30.70 20.35 7.78
C VAL A 115 -30.67 19.96 6.31
N ASP A 116 -31.42 20.69 5.48
CA ASP A 116 -31.47 20.49 4.04
C ASP A 116 -30.07 20.65 3.45
N ALA A 117 -29.64 19.69 2.63
CA ALA A 117 -28.34 19.70 1.97
C ALA A 117 -28.15 20.96 1.13
N ASN A 118 -29.26 21.55 0.66
CA ASN A 118 -29.24 22.77 -0.14
C ASN A 118 -28.89 24.02 0.70
N GLU A 119 -29.38 24.12 1.94
CA GLU A 119 -29.02 25.22 2.85
C GLU A 119 -27.55 25.13 3.28
N THR A 120 -27.05 23.91 3.45
CA THR A 120 -25.63 23.66 3.78
C THR A 120 -24.72 24.06 2.62
N ALA A 121 -25.12 23.78 1.37
CA ALA A 121 -24.35 24.14 0.19
C ALA A 121 -24.26 25.67 -0.01
N GLU A 122 -25.35 26.40 0.19
CA GLU A 122 -25.36 27.88 0.10
C GLU A 122 -24.49 28.54 1.17
N PHE A 123 -24.49 28.01 2.40
CA PHE A 123 -23.62 28.50 3.47
C PHE A 123 -22.13 28.32 3.16
N ILE A 124 -21.73 27.15 2.66
CA ILE A 124 -20.34 26.87 2.26
C ILE A 124 -19.91 27.80 1.11
N LYS A 125 -20.80 28.03 0.14
CA LYS A 125 -20.54 28.93 -0.98
C LYS A 125 -20.30 30.37 -0.53
N LYS A 126 -21.06 30.82 0.48
CA LYS A 126 -20.92 32.16 1.06
C LYS A 126 -19.61 32.33 1.83
N ILE A 127 -19.15 31.30 2.53
CA ILE A 127 -17.85 31.30 3.21
C ILE A 127 -16.72 31.42 2.18
N MET A 128 -16.75 30.61 1.12
CA MET A 128 -15.68 30.61 0.12
C MET A 128 -15.59 31.90 -0.70
N LEU A 129 -16.69 32.63 -0.86
CA LEU A 129 -16.71 33.92 -1.56
C LEU A 129 -16.33 35.11 -0.65
N SER A 130 -16.22 34.91 0.66
CA SER A 130 -15.84 35.97 1.61
C SER A 130 -14.35 36.00 1.97
N GLU A 131 -13.55 35.07 1.47
CA GLU A 131 -12.09 35.01 1.70
C GLU A 131 -11.25 35.56 0.52
N GLU A 132 -11.88 36.19 -0.48
CA GLU A 132 -11.21 36.80 -1.65
C GLU A 132 -11.21 38.37 -1.67
N GLU A 133 -11.51 39.04 -0.55
CA GLU A 133 -11.24 40.49 -0.36
C GLU A 133 -10.26 40.73 0.80
#